data_AF-A0A1G4PA17-F1
#
_entry.id   AF-A0A1G4PA17-F1
#
_cell.length_a   1.000
_cell.length_b   1.000
_cell.length_c   1.000
_cell.angle_alpha   90.00
_cell.angle_beta   90.00
_cell.angle_gamma   90.00
#
_symmetry.space_group_name_H-M   'P 1'
#
loop_
_entity.id
_entity.type
_entity.pdbx_description
1 polymer ?
#
loop_
_entity_poly.entity_id
_entity_poly.type
_entity_poly.pdbx_seq_one_letter_code
_entity_poly.pdbx_strand_id
1 'polypeptide(L)'
;MAKGEESLKVRILDVNYIIDGKLSVTSTKMFYEQRNKDEMRSIHYEVQLNNQRFRSKASDVTEFAIKNLQKELPTNISIACCQSCRHGNFCPYGDDDDEVYCLKDKKPNSKGDVVELFSTQDKSMKSRSRKLLDFCNDYKIMAHTEYYTYNDWGL
;
A
#
# COMPACT_ATOMS: atom_id res chain seq x y z
N MET A 1 -15.64 23.78 24.58
CA MET A 1 -15.00 22.72 23.76
C MET A 1 -14.55 23.36 22.46
N ALA A 2 -13.25 23.53 22.27
CA ALA A 2 -12.71 24.12 21.04
C ALA A 2 -12.91 23.11 19.89
N LYS A 3 -13.59 23.52 18.82
CA LYS A 3 -13.54 22.83 17.54
C LYS A 3 -12.10 22.98 17.04
N GLY A 4 -11.29 21.94 17.16
CA GLY A 4 -9.97 21.93 16.53
C GLY A 4 -10.16 22.08 15.02
N GLU A 5 -9.49 23.06 14.41
CA GLU A 5 -9.51 23.24 12.96
C GLU A 5 -9.00 21.96 12.28
N GLU A 6 -9.91 21.26 11.62
CA GLU A 6 -9.63 20.17 10.70
C GLU A 6 -8.90 20.77 9.49
N SER A 7 -7.57 20.75 9.51
CA SER A 7 -6.74 21.26 8.43
C SER A 7 -6.24 20.13 7.55
N LEU A 8 -6.34 20.34 6.24
CA LEU A 8 -5.73 19.48 5.23
C LEU A 8 -4.20 19.46 5.45
N LYS A 9 -3.66 18.27 5.67
CA LYS A 9 -2.22 18.03 5.82
C LYS A 9 -1.64 17.53 4.50
N VAL A 10 -0.36 17.84 4.29
CA VAL A 10 0.38 17.38 3.11
C VAL A 10 1.68 16.73 3.57
N ARG A 11 1.94 15.52 3.07
CA ARG A 11 3.22 14.82 3.22
C ARG A 11 3.78 14.52 1.85
N ILE A 12 5.11 14.58 1.71
CA ILE A 12 5.82 14.15 0.49
C ILE A 12 6.45 12.81 0.79
N LEU A 13 6.25 11.84 -0.12
CA LEU A 13 6.75 10.49 -0.03
C LEU A 13 7.59 10.18 -1.26
N ASP A 14 8.70 9.46 -1.09
CA ASP A 14 9.45 8.92 -2.20
C ASP A 14 8.86 7.56 -2.57
N VAL A 15 8.19 7.48 -3.71
CA VAL A 15 7.47 6.28 -4.15
C VAL A 15 8.17 5.68 -5.36
N ASN A 16 8.31 4.36 -5.35
CA ASN A 16 8.89 3.61 -6.45
C ASN A 16 7.81 3.34 -7.51
N TYR A 17 8.15 3.65 -8.76
CA TYR A 17 7.33 3.42 -9.94
C TYR A 17 8.11 2.61 -10.97
N ILE A 18 7.45 1.65 -11.62
CA ILE A 18 7.95 1.00 -12.83
C ILE A 18 7.31 1.74 -14.01
N ILE A 19 8.14 2.42 -14.80
CA ILE A 19 7.72 3.20 -15.99
C ILE A 19 8.41 2.56 -17.19
N ASP A 20 7.63 2.03 -18.13
CA ASP A 20 8.14 1.31 -19.31
C ASP A 20 9.14 0.21 -18.93
N GLY A 21 8.82 -0.53 -17.86
CA GLY A 21 9.65 -1.61 -17.32
C GLY A 21 10.88 -1.17 -16.52
N LYS A 22 11.09 0.14 -16.32
CA LYS A 22 12.23 0.67 -15.57
C LYS A 22 11.79 1.19 -14.21
N LEU A 23 12.49 0.76 -13.16
CA LEU A 23 12.30 1.28 -11.81
C LEU A 23 12.79 2.72 -11.71
N SER A 24 11.98 3.58 -11.12
CA SER A 24 12.27 4.98 -10.85
C SER A 24 11.66 5.39 -9.51
N VAL A 25 12.28 6.37 -8.84
CA VAL A 25 11.73 6.96 -7.62
C VAL A 25 11.21 8.34 -7.96
N THR A 26 9.96 8.62 -7.59
CA THR A 26 9.33 9.93 -7.80
C THR A 26 8.67 10.40 -6.52
N SER A 27 8.80 11.71 -6.24
CA SER A 27 8.12 12.33 -5.11
C SER A 27 6.62 12.41 -5.36
N THR A 28 5.85 11.82 -4.45
CA THR A 28 4.39 11.74 -4.48
C THR A 28 3.83 12.45 -3.28
N LYS A 29 2.88 13.35 -3.51
CA LYS A 29 2.21 14.10 -2.44
C LYS A 29 1.05 13.28 -1.92
N MET A 30 0.99 13.11 -0.60
CA MET A 30 -0.12 12.56 0.14
C MET A 30 -0.85 13.72 0.82
N PHE A 31 -2.09 13.96 0.41
CA PHE A 31 -2.98 14.95 1.00
C PHE A 31 -3.97 14.22 1.89
N TYR A 32 -4.10 14.62 3.15
CA TYR A 32 -4.95 13.90 4.08
C TYR A 32 -5.54 14.76 5.19
N GLU A 33 -6.70 14.32 5.68
CA GLU A 33 -7.42 14.85 6.83
C GLU A 33 -7.66 13.69 7.81
N GLN A 34 -7.46 13.94 9.09
CA GLN A 34 -7.61 12.97 10.16
C GLN A 34 -8.69 13.44 11.13
N ARG A 35 -9.59 12.53 11.54
CA ARG A 35 -10.54 12.79 12.63
C ARG A 35 -9.84 12.72 13.98
N ASN A 36 -8.97 11.73 14.13
CA ASN A 36 -8.15 11.49 15.31
C ASN A 36 -6.84 10.81 14.87
N LYS A 37 -6.05 10.27 15.81
CA LYS A 37 -4.73 9.69 15.49
C LYS A 37 -4.81 8.44 14.62
N ASP A 38 -5.92 7.72 14.67
CA ASP A 38 -6.06 6.37 14.12
C ASP A 38 -7.10 6.30 12.98
N GLU A 39 -7.86 7.38 12.76
CA GLU A 39 -8.95 7.41 11.77
C GLU A 39 -8.75 8.56 10.75
N MET A 40 -8.54 8.16 9.51
CA MET A 40 -8.48 9.06 8.35
C MET A 40 -9.91 9.44 7.93
N ARG A 41 -10.12 10.72 7.63
CA ARG A 41 -11.37 11.21 7.03
C ARG A 41 -11.32 11.20 5.51
N SER A 42 -10.16 11.60 4.98
CA SER A 42 -9.93 11.78 3.57
C SER A 42 -8.43 11.66 3.32
N ILE A 43 -8.04 10.92 2.29
CA ILE A 43 -6.69 10.78 1.79
C ILE A 43 -6.75 10.67 0.28
N HIS A 44 -5.85 11.39 -0.40
CA HIS A 44 -5.58 11.16 -1.81
C HIS A 44 -4.10 11.43 -2.11
N TYR A 45 -3.65 10.87 -3.22
CA TYR A 45 -2.29 11.02 -3.70
C TYR A 45 -2.25 11.82 -4.99
N GLU A 46 -1.17 12.55 -5.17
CA GLU A 46 -0.84 13.23 -6.42
C GLU A 46 0.62 13.02 -6.81
N VAL A 47 0.85 12.75 -8.08
CA VAL A 47 2.20 12.59 -8.64
C VAL A 47 2.27 13.25 -10.01
N GLN A 48 3.44 13.81 -10.33
CA GLN A 48 3.75 14.34 -11.65
C GLN A 48 4.69 13.36 -12.35
N LEU A 49 4.24 12.76 -13.46
CA LEU A 49 5.03 11.82 -14.27
C LEU A 49 4.90 12.22 -15.74
N ASN A 50 6.02 12.26 -16.48
CA ASN A 50 6.05 12.58 -17.91
C ASN A 50 5.27 13.87 -18.28
N ASN A 51 5.44 14.94 -17.49
CA ASN A 51 4.73 16.22 -17.63
C ASN A 51 3.19 16.15 -17.45
N GLN A 52 2.65 15.02 -17.00
CA GLN A 52 1.25 14.87 -16.65
C GLN A 52 1.06 14.73 -15.13
N ARG A 53 0.02 15.36 -14.60
CA ARG A 53 -0.39 15.23 -13.20
C ARG A 53 -1.43 14.13 -13.09
N PHE A 54 -1.21 13.22 -12.15
CA PHE A 54 -2.16 12.17 -11.78
C PHE A 54 -2.63 12.41 -10.35
N ARG A 55 -3.90 12.14 -10.08
CA ARG A 55 -4.51 12.34 -8.77
C ARG A 55 -5.47 11.19 -8.48
N SER A 56 -5.28 10.49 -7.36
CA SER A 56 -6.19 9.45 -6.94
C SER A 56 -7.55 10.04 -6.54
N LYS A 57 -8.62 9.26 -6.74
CA LYS A 57 -9.88 9.50 -6.00
C LYS A 57 -9.61 9.45 -4.49
N ALA A 58 -10.21 10.38 -3.75
CA ALA A 58 -10.10 10.40 -2.30
C ALA A 58 -10.77 9.18 -1.65
N SER A 59 -10.20 8.71 -0.54
CA SER A 59 -10.71 7.62 0.30
C SER A 59 -10.53 7.97 1.77
N ASP A 60 -11.12 7.20 2.67
CA ASP A 60 -10.88 7.21 4.12
C ASP A 60 -9.90 6.12 4.57
N VAL A 61 -9.33 5.35 3.64
CA VAL A 61 -8.39 4.24 3.90
C VAL A 61 -7.18 4.39 2.98
N THR A 62 -5.98 4.25 3.52
CA THR A 62 -4.72 4.45 2.79
C THR A 62 -4.58 3.43 1.66
N GLU A 63 -4.92 2.16 1.91
CA GLU A 63 -4.92 1.07 0.93
C GLU A 63 -5.68 1.45 -0.35
N PHE A 64 -6.90 1.96 -0.18
CA PHE A 64 -7.78 2.30 -1.29
C PHE A 64 -7.32 3.55 -2.03
N ALA A 65 -6.77 4.55 -1.33
CA ALA A 65 -6.21 5.72 -1.99
C ALA A 65 -5.00 5.35 -2.88
N ILE A 66 -4.16 4.40 -2.46
CA ILE A 66 -3.05 3.89 -3.28
C ILE A 66 -3.57 3.10 -4.49
N LYS A 67 -4.52 2.18 -4.29
CA LYS A 67 -5.18 1.45 -5.40
C LYS A 67 -5.84 2.40 -6.39
N ASN A 68 -6.52 3.43 -5.89
CA ASN A 68 -7.12 4.46 -6.72
C ASN A 68 -6.05 5.24 -7.49
N LEU A 69 -4.90 5.57 -6.90
CA LEU A 69 -3.81 6.21 -7.64
C LEU A 69 -3.37 5.33 -8.82
N GLN A 70 -3.15 4.04 -8.58
CA GLN A 70 -2.74 3.11 -9.61
C GLN A 70 -3.75 3.01 -10.77
N LYS A 71 -5.06 3.11 -10.49
CA LYS A 71 -6.11 3.12 -11.53
C LYS A 71 -6.07 4.34 -12.44
N GLU A 72 -5.56 5.46 -11.92
CA GLU A 72 -5.41 6.71 -12.69
C GLU A 72 -4.12 6.73 -13.50
N LEU A 73 -3.17 5.83 -13.21
CA LEU A 73 -1.92 5.72 -13.94
C LEU A 73 -2.13 4.98 -15.28
N PRO A 74 -1.42 5.38 -16.36
CA PRO A 74 -1.38 4.64 -17.61
C PRO A 74 -0.90 3.19 -17.42
N THR A 75 -1.29 2.30 -18.33
CA THR A 75 -0.98 0.86 -18.25
C THR A 75 0.52 0.52 -18.27
N ASN A 76 1.35 1.41 -18.80
CA ASN A 76 2.81 1.27 -18.79
C ASN A 76 3.48 1.78 -17.51
N ILE A 77 2.69 2.26 -16.53
CA ILE A 77 3.16 2.78 -15.25
C ILE A 77 2.52 1.97 -14.11
N SER A 78 3.35 1.41 -13.24
CA SER A 78 2.88 0.76 -12.01
C SER A 78 3.61 1.23 -10.77
N ILE A 79 2.91 1.27 -9.64
CA ILE A 79 3.45 1.53 -8.31
C ILE A 79 4.15 0.25 -7.85
N ALA A 80 5.43 0.34 -7.54
CA ALA A 80 6.22 -0.76 -7.01
C ALA A 80 6.40 -0.61 -5.50
N CYS A 81 5.60 -1.31 -4.71
CA CYS A 81 5.62 -1.21 -3.26
C CYS A 81 5.20 -2.52 -2.57
N CYS A 82 5.24 -2.54 -1.24
CA CYS A 82 4.87 -3.70 -0.44
C CYS A 82 3.41 -4.11 -0.66
N GLN A 83 2.50 -3.14 -0.88
CA GLN A 83 1.11 -3.42 -1.25
C GLN A 83 0.96 -4.02 -2.66
N SER A 84 1.82 -3.71 -3.63
CA SER A 84 1.77 -4.32 -4.97
C SER A 84 2.67 -5.57 -5.11
N CYS A 85 3.37 -5.94 -4.05
CA CYS A 85 4.31 -7.05 -4.02
C CYS A 85 3.59 -8.36 -3.73
N ARG A 86 3.94 -9.43 -4.44
CA ARG A 86 3.44 -10.80 -4.16
C ARG A 86 3.72 -11.30 -2.74
N HIS A 87 4.71 -10.70 -2.08
CA HIS A 87 5.11 -11.06 -0.71
C HIS A 87 4.31 -10.31 0.36
N GLY A 88 3.67 -9.20 0.01
CA GLY A 88 2.84 -8.42 0.92
C GLY A 88 1.47 -9.06 1.10
N ASN A 89 1.09 -9.31 2.35
CA ASN A 89 -0.20 -9.87 2.74
C ASN A 89 -0.81 -9.04 3.87
N PHE A 90 -2.11 -8.78 3.77
CA PHE A 90 -2.88 -8.20 4.88
C PHE A 90 -3.16 -9.23 5.96
N CYS A 91 -3.34 -8.75 7.19
CA CYS A 91 -3.74 -9.57 8.32
C CYS A 91 -5.24 -9.91 8.20
N PRO A 92 -5.64 -11.20 8.20
CA PRO A 92 -7.06 -11.57 8.07
C PRO A 92 -7.94 -11.19 9.26
N TYR A 93 -7.36 -10.81 10.40
CA TYR A 93 -8.07 -10.51 11.65
C TYR A 93 -8.35 -9.02 11.86
N GLY A 94 -7.88 -8.18 10.95
CA GLY A 94 -7.90 -6.73 11.09
C GLY A 94 -6.54 -6.16 10.75
N ASP A 95 -6.56 -5.00 10.11
CA ASP A 95 -5.41 -4.26 9.61
C ASP A 95 -5.33 -2.89 10.31
N ASP A 96 -4.13 -2.52 10.71
CA ASP A 96 -3.83 -1.12 11.00
C ASP A 96 -3.73 -0.36 9.67
N ASP A 97 -4.23 0.87 9.60
CA ASP A 97 -4.11 1.68 8.38
C ASP A 97 -2.64 1.85 8.00
N ASP A 98 -2.37 1.76 6.69
CA ASP A 98 -1.02 1.80 6.14
C ASP A 98 -0.11 0.66 6.67
N GLU A 99 -0.64 -0.55 6.87
CA GLU A 99 0.12 -1.74 7.26
C GLU A 99 -0.03 -2.92 6.28
N VAL A 100 1.08 -3.59 5.99
CA VAL A 100 1.12 -4.89 5.29
C VAL A 100 2.26 -5.75 5.81
N TYR A 101 2.14 -7.08 5.74
CA TYR A 101 3.16 -8.00 6.24
C TYR A 101 3.93 -8.69 5.12
N CYS A 102 5.26 -8.72 5.24
CA CYS A 102 6.13 -9.43 4.31
C CYS A 102 6.26 -10.92 4.67
N LEU A 103 5.67 -11.77 3.84
CA LEU A 103 5.65 -13.24 4.00
C LEU A 103 6.60 -13.98 3.05
N LYS A 104 7.64 -13.30 2.54
CA LYS A 104 8.55 -13.84 1.51
C LYS A 104 9.12 -15.24 1.81
N ASP A 105 9.41 -15.52 3.09
CA ASP A 105 10.00 -16.79 3.54
C ASP A 105 8.98 -17.80 4.06
N LYS A 106 7.69 -17.44 4.16
CA LYS A 106 6.63 -18.31 4.71
C LYS A 106 5.85 -19.03 3.61
N LYS A 107 5.74 -18.43 2.41
CA LYS A 107 5.12 -19.02 1.19
C LYS A 107 3.74 -19.68 1.44
N PRO A 108 2.72 -18.93 1.87
CA PRO A 108 1.37 -19.47 2.00
C PRO A 108 0.82 -19.90 0.63
N ASN A 109 0.08 -21.00 0.60
CA ASN A 109 -0.57 -21.53 -0.61
C ASN A 109 -2.11 -21.49 -0.51
N SER A 110 -2.65 -21.08 0.64
CA SER A 110 -4.09 -21.00 0.86
C SER A 110 -4.46 -19.89 1.84
N LYS A 111 -5.75 -19.52 1.87
CA LYS A 111 -6.31 -18.64 2.90
C LYS A 111 -6.05 -19.19 4.31
N GLY A 112 -6.19 -20.50 4.48
CA GLY A 112 -5.95 -21.19 5.74
C GLY A 112 -4.52 -21.00 6.24
N ASP A 113 -3.55 -21.09 5.33
CA ASP A 113 -2.13 -20.91 5.67
C ASP A 113 -1.87 -19.49 6.18
N VAL A 114 -2.46 -18.47 5.55
CA VAL A 114 -2.32 -17.08 6.01
C VAL A 114 -2.96 -16.92 7.39
N VAL A 115 -4.18 -17.41 7.57
CA VAL A 115 -4.89 -17.40 8.86
C VAL A 115 -4.05 -18.07 9.96
N GLU A 116 -3.44 -19.21 9.68
CA GLU A 116 -2.57 -19.92 10.63
C GLU A 116 -1.30 -19.11 10.97
N LEU A 117 -0.66 -18.49 9.98
CA LEU A 117 0.52 -17.65 10.20
C LEU A 117 0.23 -16.48 11.13
N PHE A 118 -0.95 -15.86 11.03
CA PHE A 118 -1.35 -14.76 11.93
C PHE A 118 -1.95 -15.27 13.26
N SER A 119 -2.55 -16.46 13.30
CA SER A 119 -3.11 -17.07 14.52
C SER A 119 -2.06 -17.42 15.56
N THR A 120 -0.89 -17.87 15.13
CA THR A 120 0.14 -18.45 16.00
C THR A 120 0.83 -17.42 16.90
N GLN A 121 0.48 -16.13 16.79
CA GLN A 121 1.12 -15.00 17.50
C GLN A 121 2.65 -15.09 17.48
N ASP A 122 3.21 -15.62 16.39
CA ASP A 122 4.65 -15.69 16.20
C ASP A 122 5.21 -14.27 16.34
N LYS A 123 6.10 -14.06 17.31
CA LYS A 123 6.75 -12.76 17.55
C LYS A 123 7.44 -12.23 16.28
N SER A 124 7.80 -13.12 15.35
CA SER A 124 8.36 -12.75 14.05
C SER A 124 7.40 -11.97 13.15
N MET A 125 6.09 -12.02 13.39
CA MET A 125 5.11 -11.24 12.59
C MET A 125 5.25 -9.74 12.82
N LYS A 126 5.54 -9.30 14.05
CA LYS A 126 5.75 -7.88 14.35
C LYS A 126 6.92 -7.29 13.56
N SER A 127 8.01 -8.03 13.37
CA SER A 127 9.16 -7.58 12.57
C SER A 127 8.93 -7.67 11.05
N ARG A 128 7.82 -8.26 10.62
CA ARG A 128 7.41 -8.38 9.21
C ARG A 128 6.46 -7.28 8.75
N SER A 129 5.91 -6.48 9.67
CA SER A 129 5.09 -5.31 9.36
C SER A 129 5.88 -4.28 8.54
N ARG A 130 5.24 -3.73 7.51
CA ARG A 130 5.77 -2.75 6.55
C ARG A 130 4.71 -1.70 6.25
N LYS A 131 5.13 -0.53 5.78
CA LYS A 131 4.23 0.46 5.21
C LYS A 131 3.83 0.09 3.80
N LEU A 132 2.64 0.51 3.36
CA LEU A 132 2.09 0.07 2.07
C LEU A 132 2.96 0.49 0.89
N LEU A 133 3.49 1.72 0.96
CA LEU A 133 4.36 2.31 -0.07
C LEU A 133 5.86 1.99 0.10
N ASP A 134 6.25 1.18 1.11
CA ASP A 134 7.64 0.74 1.25
C ASP A 134 8.07 -0.12 0.05
N PHE A 135 9.37 -0.11 -0.27
CA PHE A 135 9.97 -0.92 -1.33
C PHE A 135 11.22 -1.65 -0.82
N CYS A 136 11.54 -2.81 -1.39
CA CYS A 136 12.76 -3.56 -1.09
C CYS A 136 13.28 -4.33 -2.30
N ASN A 137 14.53 -4.78 -2.23
CA ASN A 137 15.20 -5.51 -3.32
C ASN A 137 14.57 -6.86 -3.65
N ASP A 138 13.76 -7.43 -2.74
CA ASP A 138 13.01 -8.66 -2.97
C ASP A 138 11.64 -8.41 -3.62
N TYR A 139 11.35 -7.17 -4.03
CA TYR A 139 10.08 -6.82 -4.68
C TYR A 139 9.86 -7.71 -5.91
N LYS A 140 8.66 -8.27 -5.98
CA LYS A 140 8.18 -9.03 -7.12
C LYS A 140 6.73 -8.70 -7.37
N ILE A 141 6.41 -8.40 -8.62
CA ILE A 141 5.06 -8.10 -9.08
C ILE A 141 4.13 -9.24 -8.67
N MET A 142 2.92 -8.88 -8.21
CA MET A 142 1.88 -9.84 -7.89
C MET A 142 1.36 -10.53 -9.17
N ALA A 143 1.46 -11.86 -9.19
CA ALA A 143 0.89 -12.70 -10.23
C ALA A 143 -0.03 -13.74 -9.56
N HIS A 144 -1.33 -13.45 -9.51
CA HIS A 144 -2.32 -14.27 -8.78
C HIS A 144 -2.41 -15.72 -9.28
N THR A 145 -1.95 -16.01 -10.50
CA THR A 145 -1.88 -17.37 -11.06
C THR A 145 -0.71 -18.19 -10.51
N GLU A 146 0.31 -17.55 -9.94
CA GLU A 146 1.55 -18.21 -9.51
C GLU A 146 1.67 -18.30 -7.98
N TYR A 147 1.04 -17.37 -7.24
CA TYR A 147 1.16 -17.27 -5.79
C TYR A 147 -0.17 -16.91 -5.14
N TYR A 148 -0.50 -17.62 -4.06
CA TYR A 148 -1.57 -17.20 -3.18
C TYR A 148 -1.15 -15.96 -2.38
N THR A 149 -2.05 -14.99 -2.28
CA THR A 149 -1.90 -13.81 -1.42
C THR A 149 -3.25 -13.37 -0.88
N TYR A 150 -3.26 -12.90 0.36
CA TYR A 150 -4.44 -12.27 0.99
C TYR A 150 -4.55 -10.78 0.67
N ASN A 151 -3.74 -10.30 -0.27
CA ASN A 151 -3.72 -8.92 -0.73
C ASN A 151 -4.49 -8.79 -2.05
N ASP A 152 -5.54 -7.96 -2.03
CA ASP A 152 -6.36 -7.67 -3.19
C ASP A 152 -5.76 -6.51 -4.00
N TRP A 153 -4.52 -6.65 -4.48
CA TRP A 153 -3.95 -5.64 -5.38
C TRP A 153 -4.59 -5.67 -6.77
N GLY A 154 -5.16 -6.82 -7.16
CA GLY A 154 -5.68 -7.16 -8.49
C GLY A 154 -6.37 -6.01 -9.23
N LEU A 155 -5.63 -5.44 -10.17
CA LEU A 155 -6.06 -4.44 -11.16
C LEU A 155 -6.14 -5.07 -12.54
#